data_AF-A0A1F4NTY0-F1
#
_entry.id   AF-A0A1F4NTY0-F1
#
_cell.length_a   1.000
_cell.length_b   1.000
_cell.length_c   1.000
_cell.angle_alpha   90.00
_cell.angle_beta   90.00
_cell.angle_gamma   90.00
#
_symmetry.space_group_name_H-M   'P 1'
#
loop_
_entity.id
_entity.type
_entity.pdbx_description
1 polymer ?
#
loop_
_entity_poly.entity_id
_entity_poly.type
_entity_poly.pdbx_seq_one_letter_code
_entity_poly.pdbx_strand_id
1 'polypeptide(L)'
;GNIAAQLISRTWNVNDALGHNEKVKGLGVVGHQPLLQPGEAFEYTSGTRLRTPTGTMHGSFFCVAEDGEKFDVDVPMFVLDALSESGGTRTLH
;
A
#
# COMPACT_ATOMS: atom_id res chain seq x y z
N GLY A 1 8.26 -13.03 10.30
CA GLY A 1 9.27 -12.98 11.39
C GLY A 1 8.81 -13.86 12.53
N ASN A 2 9.62 -13.98 13.58
CA ASN A 2 9.30 -14.81 14.75
C ASN A 2 8.80 -13.99 15.96
N ILE A 3 8.74 -12.66 15.82
CA ILE A 3 8.22 -11.72 16.81
C ILE A 3 7.15 -10.84 16.18
N ALA A 4 6.30 -10.27 17.02
CA ALA A 4 5.25 -9.37 16.57
C ALA A 4 5.82 -8.06 16.01
N ALA A 5 5.13 -7.45 15.05
CA ALA A 5 5.52 -6.17 14.48
C ALA A 5 4.31 -5.29 14.17
N GLN A 6 4.44 -3.99 14.46
CA GLN A 6 3.41 -3.00 14.21
C GLN A 6 3.71 -2.16 12.98
N LEU A 7 2.73 -2.02 12.10
CA LEU A 7 2.78 -1.04 11.01
C LEU A 7 2.51 0.35 11.58
N ILE A 8 3.48 1.25 11.43
CA ILE A 8 3.39 2.62 11.96
C ILE A 8 2.96 3.61 10.89
N SER A 9 3.55 3.55 9.69
CA SER A 9 3.23 4.50 8.63
C SER A 9 3.43 3.90 7.24
N ARG A 10 2.89 4.58 6.23
CA ARG A 10 3.03 4.23 4.81
C ARG A 10 3.58 5.41 4.03
N THR A 11 4.40 5.11 3.03
CA THR A 11 4.76 6.03 1.96
C THR A 11 4.40 5.39 0.63
N TRP A 12 3.69 6.13 -0.22
CA TRP A 12 3.40 5.75 -1.61
C TRP A 12 4.01 6.78 -2.55
N ASN A 13 4.53 6.29 -3.67
CA ASN A 13 4.84 7.08 -4.85
C ASN A 13 3.89 6.61 -5.96
N VAL A 14 3.11 7.54 -6.49
CA VAL A 14 2.10 7.31 -7.53
C VAL A 14 2.57 8.03 -8.78
N ASN A 15 2.77 7.31 -9.87
CA ASN A 15 3.13 7.89 -11.16
C ASN A 15 1.99 7.70 -12.14
N ASP A 16 1.55 8.77 -12.78
CA ASP A 16 0.62 8.70 -13.91
C ASP A 16 1.39 8.50 -15.24
N ALA A 17 0.68 8.15 -16.32
CA ALA A 17 1.30 7.85 -17.61
C ALA A 17 1.89 9.07 -18.35
N LEU A 18 1.60 10.28 -17.87
CA LEU A 18 2.16 11.53 -18.39
C LEU A 18 3.37 12.00 -17.57
N GLY A 19 3.84 11.19 -16.62
CA GLY A 19 5.01 11.46 -15.80
C GLY A 19 4.73 12.34 -14.58
N HIS A 20 3.47 12.58 -14.22
CA HIS A 20 3.14 13.22 -12.94
C HIS A 20 3.42 12.26 -11.80
N ASN A 21 4.23 12.70 -10.83
CA ASN A 21 4.50 11.95 -9.60
C ASN A 21 3.82 12.61 -8.39
N GLU A 22 3.10 11.83 -7.61
CA GLU A 22 2.58 12.22 -6.30
C GLU A 22 3.17 11.33 -5.21
N LYS A 23 3.66 11.96 -4.14
CA LYS A 23 4.13 11.26 -2.93
C LYS A 23 3.13 11.41 -1.81
N VAL A 24 2.55 10.29 -1.39
CA VAL A 24 1.58 10.24 -0.29
C VAL A 24 2.25 9.63 0.93
N LYS A 25 2.20 10.33 2.07
CA LYS A 25 2.69 9.83 3.36
C LYS A 25 1.55 9.89 4.38
N GLY A 26 1.48 8.91 5.27
CA GLY A 26 0.50 8.93 6.34
C GLY A 26 0.73 7.87 7.40
N LEU A 27 0.18 8.11 8.59
CA LEU A 27 0.16 7.13 9.67
C LEU A 27 -0.78 5.98 9.33
N GLY A 28 -0.35 4.78 9.69
CA GLY A 28 -1.11 3.55 9.52
C GLY A 28 -1.51 3.26 8.08
N VAL A 29 -2.54 2.44 7.94
CA VAL A 29 -3.28 2.11 6.72
C VAL A 29 -4.76 2.20 7.02
N VAL A 30 -5.53 2.94 6.22
CA VAL A 30 -6.99 3.14 6.40
C VAL A 30 -7.43 3.50 7.83
N GLY A 31 -6.60 4.22 8.59
CA GLY A 31 -6.87 4.61 9.99
C GLY A 31 -6.38 3.61 11.05
N HIS A 32 -5.79 2.49 10.65
CA HIS A 32 -5.30 1.44 11.54
C HIS A 32 -3.76 1.37 11.55
N GLN A 33 -3.18 1.07 12.71
CA GLN A 33 -1.77 0.71 12.89
C GLN A 33 -1.70 -0.74 13.43
N PRO A 34 -1.95 -1.75 12.58
CA PRO A 34 -2.08 -3.13 13.03
C PRO A 34 -0.77 -3.63 13.65
N LEU A 35 -0.89 -4.31 14.80
CA LEU A 35 0.14 -5.13 15.40
C LEU A 35 -0.09 -6.57 14.94
N LEU A 36 0.85 -7.14 14.20
CA LEU A 36 0.75 -8.48 13.63
C LEU A 36 1.59 -9.47 14.42
N GLN A 37 0.98 -10.55 14.89
CA GLN A 37 1.68 -11.70 15.45
C GLN A 37 2.40 -12.51 14.34
N PRO A 38 3.40 -13.34 14.68
CA PRO A 38 3.98 -14.27 13.73
C PRO A 38 2.93 -15.14 13.03
N GLY A 39 2.84 -15.04 11.71
CA GLY A 39 1.87 -15.78 10.88
C GLY A 39 0.49 -15.12 10.74
N GLU A 40 0.23 -14.02 11.44
CA GLU A 40 -0.99 -13.23 11.28
C GLU A 40 -0.92 -12.36 10.01
N ALA A 41 -2.08 -12.13 9.40
CA ALA A 41 -2.24 -11.28 8.24
C ALA A 41 -3.29 -10.20 8.49
N PHE A 42 -3.06 -9.02 7.93
CA PHE A 42 -4.03 -7.93 7.88
C PHE A 42 -4.20 -7.49 6.43
N GLU A 43 -5.45 -7.49 5.96
CA GLU A 43 -5.82 -7.11 4.60
C GLU A 43 -6.67 -5.84 4.63
N TYR A 44 -6.44 -4.94 3.68
CA TYR A 44 -7.24 -3.73 3.53
C TYR A 44 -7.34 -3.33 2.05
N THR A 45 -8.38 -2.57 1.75
CA THR A 45 -8.57 -1.96 0.43
C THR A 45 -8.58 -0.45 0.56
N SER A 46 -7.90 0.23 -0.36
CA SER A 46 -7.92 1.69 -0.46
C SER A 46 -7.91 2.11 -1.94
N GLY A 47 -8.07 3.40 -2.21
CA GLY A 47 -8.11 3.92 -3.57
C GLY A 47 -7.20 5.14 -3.74
N THR A 48 -6.73 5.33 -4.97
CA THR A 48 -6.08 6.56 -5.43
C THR A 48 -6.74 7.03 -6.73
N ARG A 49 -6.56 8.30 -7.09
CA ARG A 49 -7.04 8.85 -8.37
C ARG A 49 -5.86 9.17 -9.25
N LEU A 50 -5.94 8.77 -10.52
CA LEU A 50 -5.00 9.17 -11.55
C LEU A 50 -5.67 10.14 -12.53
N ARG A 51 -4.85 10.98 -13.18
CA ARG A 51 -5.27 11.85 -14.29
C ARG A 51 -5.30 11.11 -15.62
N THR A 52 -4.66 9.95 -15.68
CA THR A 52 -4.54 9.09 -16.86
C THR A 52 -5.20 7.73 -16.61
N PRO A 53 -5.62 7.00 -17.67
CA PRO A 53 -6.18 5.66 -17.54
C PRO A 53 -5.21 4.61 -17.00
N THR A 54 -3.90 4.87 -17.09
CA THR A 54 -2.85 3.97 -16.63
C THR A 54 -1.84 4.70 -15.74
N GLY A 55 -1.13 3.95 -14.90
CA GLY A 55 -0.06 4.48 -14.05
C GLY A 55 0.64 3.37 -13.28
N THR A 56 1.51 3.75 -12.35
CA THR A 56 2.21 2.82 -11.47
C THR A 56 2.18 3.30 -10.02
N MET A 57 2.19 2.36 -9.08
CA MET A 57 2.38 2.66 -7.66
C MET A 57 3.48 1.78 -7.09
N HIS A 58 4.27 2.35 -6.19
CA HIS A 58 5.19 1.60 -5.32
C HIS A 58 5.36 2.36 -4.01
N GLY A 59 5.88 1.71 -2.99
CA GLY A 59 5.95 2.35 -1.67
C GLY A 59 6.71 1.55 -0.65
N SER A 60 6.54 1.94 0.60
CA SER A 60 7.03 1.19 1.74
C SER A 60 6.11 1.37 2.95
N PHE A 61 6.11 0.36 3.81
CA PHE A 61 5.59 0.47 5.16
C PHE A 61 6.76 0.64 6.12
N PHE A 62 6.62 1.57 7.06
CA PHE A 62 7.52 1.67 8.19
C PHE A 62 6.92 0.92 9.37
N CYS A 63 7.68 -0.02 9.91
CA CYS A 63 7.26 -0.94 10.96
C CYS A 63 8.20 -0.87 12.18
N VAL A 64 7.65 -1.24 13.34
CA VAL A 64 8.40 -1.40 14.58
C VAL A 64 8.10 -2.78 15.14
N ALA A 65 9.13 -3.61 15.33
CA ALA A 65 9.02 -4.88 16.00
C ALA A 65 8.82 -4.69 17.51
N GLU A 66 8.30 -5.72 18.19
CA GLU A 66 8.03 -5.68 19.64
C GLU A 66 9.29 -5.42 20.49
N ASP A 67 10.47 -5.81 20.00
CA ASP A 67 11.77 -5.53 20.63
C ASP A 67 12.27 -4.08 20.37
N GLY A 68 11.50 -3.29 19.62
CA GLY A 68 11.81 -1.91 19.27
C GLY A 68 12.62 -1.76 17.99
N GLU A 69 12.98 -2.84 17.28
CA GLU A 69 13.65 -2.77 15.98
C GLU A 69 12.77 -2.04 14.97
N LYS A 70 13.35 -1.08 14.25
CA LYS A 70 12.69 -0.26 13.24
C LYS A 70 13.12 -0.74 11.86
N PHE A 71 12.16 -1.00 10.99
CA PHE A 71 12.46 -1.48 9.65
C PHE A 71 11.42 -1.00 8.63
N ASP A 72 11.85 -0.91 7.37
CA ASP A 72 10.98 -0.66 6.24
C ASP A 72 10.66 -1.98 5.51
N VAL A 73 9.42 -2.10 5.03
CA VAL A 73 8.97 -3.18 4.16
C VAL A 73 8.60 -2.58 2.81
N ASP A 74 9.35 -2.96 1.78
CA ASP A 74 9.09 -2.47 0.43
C ASP A 74 7.81 -3.05 -0.15
N VAL A 75 7.03 -2.18 -0.79
CA VAL A 75 5.96 -2.58 -1.70
C VAL A 75 6.47 -2.41 -3.13
N PRO A 76 6.71 -3.53 -3.85
CA PRO A 76 7.17 -3.49 -5.23
C PRO A 76 6.23 -2.70 -6.13
N MET A 77 6.78 -2.22 -7.24
CA MET A 77 5.99 -1.50 -8.23
C MET A 77 4.92 -2.39 -8.87
N PHE A 78 3.70 -1.88 -8.95
CA PHE A 78 2.60 -2.49 -9.68
C PHE A 78 1.90 -1.47 -10.58
N VAL A 79 1.20 -1.97 -11.60
CA VAL A 79 0.51 -1.17 -12.62
C VAL A 79 -0.94 -0.94 -12.21
N LEU A 80 -1.42 0.28 -12.43
CA LEU A 80 -2.83 0.63 -12.44
C LEU A 80 -3.27 0.72 -13.89
N ASP A 81 -4.28 -0.05 -14.29
CA ASP A 81 -4.76 -0.09 -15.67
C ASP A 81 -6.29 -0.13 -15.72
N ALA A 82 -6.89 0.91 -16.29
CA ALA A 82 -8.32 1.03 -16.53
C ALA A 82 -8.73 0.66 -17.96
N LEU A 83 -7.79 0.34 -18.84
CA LEU A 83 -8.02 0.05 -20.26
C LEU A 83 -8.11 -1.44 -20.57
N SER A 84 -7.53 -2.31 -19.74
CA SER A 84 -7.70 -3.75 -19.90
C SER A 84 -9.13 -4.17 -19.56
N GLU A 85 -9.73 -5.00 -20.42
CA GLU A 85 -10.96 -5.72 -20.10
C GLU A 85 -10.69 -6.71 -18.97
N SER A 86 -10.79 -6.23 -17.74
CA SER A 86 -10.90 -7.11 -16.58
C SER A 86 -12.31 -7.72 -16.62
N GLY A 87 -12.43 -8.92 -17.19
CA GLY A 87 -13.65 -9.73 -17.22
C GLY A 87 -14.08 -10.21 -15.83
N GLY A 88 -14.43 -9.28 -14.94
CA GLY A 88 -14.93 -9.55 -13.59
C GLY A 88 -16.00 -8.53 -13.22
N THR A 89 -17.21 -9.03 -12.98
CA THR A 89 -18.41 -8.31 -12.56
C THR A 89 -18.11 -7.20 -11.55
N ARG A 90 -18.49 -5.97 -11.91
CA ARG A 90 -18.54 -4.84 -10.98
C ARG A 90 -19.65 -5.07 -9.96
N THR A 91 -19.35 -5.69 -8.83
CA THR A 91 -20.25 -5.65 -7.67
C THR A 91 -19.89 -4.43 -6.83
N LEU A 92 -20.72 -3.40 -6.92
CA LEU A 92 -20.75 -2.30 -5.97
C LEU A 92 -21.44 -2.79 -4.69
N HIS A 93 -20.74 -2.74 -3.56
CA HIS A 93 -21.34 -2.74 -2.22
C HIS A 93 -20.93 -1.45 -1.51
#